data_AF-A0A5C2M053-F1
#
_entry.id   AF-A0A5C2M053-F1
#
_cell.length_a   1.000
_cell.length_b   1.000
_cell.length_c   1.000
_cell.angle_alpha   90.00
_cell.angle_beta   90.00
_cell.angle_gamma   90.00
#
_symmetry.space_group_name_H-M   'P 1'
#
loop_
_entity.id
_entity.type
_entity.pdbx_description
1 polymer ?
#
loop_
_entity_poly.entity_id
_entity_poly.type
_entity_poly.pdbx_seq_one_letter_code
_entity_poly.pdbx_strand_id
1 'polypeptide(L)'
;MTGQSDYLPPGLPLNRAKWPQEYQLKEHYDMRAAALVRQLYERKVTRQTVIQHIDATPESYREFFRQRLNYWRVTYEVTARNK
;
A
#
# COMPACT_ATOMS: atom_id res chain seq x y z
N MET A 1 12.75 -6.98 -14.04
CA MET A 1 12.70 -6.93 -12.57
C MET A 1 11.42 -7.62 -12.17
N THR A 2 11.51 -8.78 -11.52
CA THR A 2 10.33 -9.50 -11.01
C THR A 2 9.54 -8.55 -10.10
N GLY A 3 8.45 -8.00 -10.64
CA GLY A 3 7.62 -6.94 -10.05
C GLY A 3 6.75 -7.43 -8.89
N GLN A 4 7.36 -8.20 -7.99
CA GLN A 4 6.73 -8.72 -6.80
C GLN A 4 7.09 -7.79 -5.64
N SER A 5 6.09 -7.38 -4.86
CA SER A 5 6.29 -6.49 -3.72
C SER A 5 7.22 -7.12 -2.69
N ASP A 6 8.02 -6.26 -2.04
CA ASP A 6 9.07 -6.60 -1.06
C ASP A 6 8.58 -7.41 0.15
N TYR A 7 7.28 -7.33 0.47
CA TYR A 7 6.66 -8.05 1.59
C TYR A 7 6.10 -9.43 1.22
N LEU A 8 6.19 -9.84 -0.06
CA LEU A 8 5.71 -11.13 -0.54
C LEU A 8 6.86 -12.13 -0.65
N PRO A 9 6.68 -13.38 -0.19
CA PRO A 9 7.72 -14.39 -0.36
C PRO A 9 7.93 -14.74 -1.83
N PRO A 10 9.16 -15.15 -2.21
CA PRO A 10 9.42 -15.65 -3.55
C PRO A 10 8.67 -16.95 -3.79
N GLY A 11 8.34 -17.24 -5.06
CA GLY A 11 7.73 -18.50 -5.46
C GLY A 11 6.22 -18.59 -5.25
N LEU A 12 5.54 -17.48 -4.90
CA LEU A 12 4.07 -17.44 -4.96
C LEU A 12 3.57 -17.69 -6.40
N PRO A 13 2.44 -18.40 -6.57
CA PRO A 13 1.90 -18.65 -7.89
C PRO A 13 1.47 -17.33 -8.54
N LEU A 14 1.55 -17.23 -9.87
CA LEU A 14 1.12 -16.03 -10.59
C LEU A 14 -0.36 -15.69 -10.36
N ASN A 15 -1.19 -16.70 -10.11
CA ASN A 15 -2.59 -16.51 -9.75
C ASN A 15 -2.73 -16.11 -8.28
N ARG A 16 -3.07 -14.84 -8.04
CA ARG A 16 -3.28 -14.24 -6.71
C ARG A 16 -4.39 -14.91 -5.89
N ALA A 17 -5.40 -15.48 -6.55
CA ALA A 17 -6.48 -16.20 -5.85
C ALA A 17 -5.99 -17.50 -5.19
N LYS A 18 -4.83 -18.02 -5.61
CA LYS A 18 -4.18 -19.19 -4.99
C LYS A 18 -3.26 -18.81 -3.83
N TRP A 19 -3.12 -17.53 -3.51
CA TRP A 19 -2.25 -17.10 -2.41
C TRP A 19 -2.90 -17.43 -1.06
N PRO A 20 -2.11 -17.69 -0.01
CA PRO A 20 -2.57 -17.59 1.36
C PRO A 20 -3.32 -16.27 1.62
N GLN A 21 -4.37 -16.33 2.43
CA GLN A 21 -5.24 -15.19 2.71
C GLN A 21 -4.46 -13.97 3.24
N GLU A 22 -3.43 -14.20 4.05
CA GLU A 22 -2.56 -13.15 4.59
C GLU A 22 -1.93 -12.31 3.48
N TYR A 23 -1.41 -12.95 2.42
CA TYR A 23 -0.76 -12.24 1.33
C TYR A 23 -1.74 -11.52 0.41
N GLN A 24 -2.94 -12.10 0.21
CA GLN A 24 -4.02 -11.40 -0.49
C GLN A 24 -4.43 -10.12 0.25
N LEU A 25 -4.55 -10.20 1.59
CA LEU A 25 -4.88 -9.06 2.43
C LEU A 25 -3.78 -8.01 2.42
N LYS A 26 -2.51 -8.41 2.55
CA LYS A 26 -1.36 -7.49 2.43
C LYS A 26 -1.34 -6.78 1.09
N GLU A 27 -1.58 -7.49 -0.02
CA GLU A 27 -1.67 -6.87 -1.34
C GLU A 27 -2.81 -5.86 -1.42
N HIS A 28 -3.98 -6.19 -0.89
CA HIS A 28 -5.11 -5.27 -0.85
C HIS A 28 -4.81 -4.00 -0.05
N TYR A 29 -4.15 -4.10 1.11
CA TYR A 29 -3.74 -2.94 1.90
C TYR A 29 -2.67 -2.09 1.19
N ASP A 30 -1.74 -2.72 0.48
CA ASP A 30 -0.73 -2.02 -0.32
C ASP A 30 -1.36 -1.24 -1.47
N MET A 31 -2.28 -1.85 -2.23
CA MET A 31 -3.03 -1.16 -3.29
C MET A 31 -3.84 0.02 -2.73
N ARG A 32 -4.48 -0.16 -1.57
CA ARG A 32 -5.19 0.91 -0.88
C ARG A 32 -4.25 2.05 -0.46
N ALA A 33 -3.07 1.73 0.04
CA ALA A 33 -2.08 2.73 0.43
C ALA A 33 -1.59 3.54 -0.78
N ALA A 34 -1.30 2.86 -1.90
CA ALA A 34 -0.93 3.50 -3.16
C ALA A 34 -2.00 4.49 -3.64
N ALA A 35 -3.26 4.06 -3.62
CA ALA A 35 -4.39 4.88 -4.03
C ALA A 35 -4.60 6.10 -3.12
N LEU A 36 -4.53 5.92 -1.79
CA LEU A 36 -4.71 7.02 -0.84
C LEU A 36 -3.60 8.07 -0.95
N VAL A 37 -2.34 7.64 -1.08
CA VAL A 37 -1.22 8.57 -1.28
C VAL A 37 -1.41 9.33 -2.59
N ARG A 38 -1.73 8.65 -3.68
CA ARG A 38 -2.02 9.31 -4.96
C ARG A 38 -3.12 10.36 -4.83
N GLN A 39 -4.25 9.99 -4.23
CA GLN A 39 -5.39 10.88 -4.03
C GLN A 39 -5.05 12.07 -3.13
N LEU A 40 -4.15 11.89 -2.15
CA LEU A 40 -3.67 12.96 -1.28
C LEU A 40 -2.86 13.99 -2.08
N TYR A 41 -1.93 13.55 -2.94
CA TYR A 41 -1.17 14.46 -3.83
C TYR A 41 -2.07 15.11 -4.88
N GLU A 42 -3.08 14.40 -5.38
CA GLU A 42 -4.11 14.94 -6.27
C GLU A 42 -5.14 15.84 -5.55
N ARG A 43 -4.99 16.07 -4.23
CA ARG A 43 -5.89 16.87 -3.38
C ARG A 43 -7.35 16.39 -3.37
N LYS A 44 -7.60 15.12 -3.70
CA LYS A 44 -8.93 14.48 -3.68
C LYS A 44 -9.33 13.99 -2.30
N VAL A 45 -8.36 13.68 -1.45
CA VAL A 45 -8.57 13.32 -0.04
C VAL A 45 -7.69 14.17 0.85
N THR A 46 -8.07 14.25 2.13
CA THR A 46 -7.29 14.99 3.13
C THR A 46 -6.40 14.05 3.92
N ARG A 47 -5.41 14.61 4.64
CA ARG A 47 -4.62 13.85 5.62
C ARG A 47 -5.50 13.22 6.70
N GLN A 48 -6.60 13.88 7.09
CA GLN A 48 -7.55 13.34 8.07
C GLN A 48 -8.20 12.05 7.56
N THR A 49 -8.56 12.00 6.27
CA THR A 49 -9.09 10.79 5.64
C THR A 49 -8.10 9.63 5.69
N VAL A 50 -6.81 9.90 5.47
CA VAL A 50 -5.75 8.87 5.60
C VAL A 50 -5.65 8.35 7.03
N ILE A 51 -5.74 9.23 8.04
CA ILE A 51 -5.74 8.83 9.46
C ILE A 51 -6.95 7.94 9.77
N GLN A 52 -8.15 8.32 9.31
CA GLN A 52 -9.36 7.51 9.49
C GLN A 52 -9.21 6.10 8.89
N HIS A 53 -8.58 5.98 7.72
CA HIS A 53 -8.28 4.66 7.13
C HIS A 53 -7.27 3.85 7.96
N ILE A 54 -6.27 4.49 8.57
CA ILE A 54 -5.33 3.83 9.48
C ILE A 54 -6.07 3.31 10.72
N ASP A 55 -6.93 4.13 11.32
CA ASP A 55 -7.67 3.78 12.55
C ASP A 55 -8.68 2.65 12.29
N ALA A 56 -9.36 2.69 11.15
CA ALA A 56 -10.29 1.64 10.71
C ALA A 56 -9.61 0.32 10.29
N THR A 57 -8.28 0.32 10.10
CA THR A 57 -7.53 -0.90 9.77
C THR A 57 -7.36 -1.77 11.02
N PRO A 58 -7.63 -3.09 10.94
CA PRO A 58 -7.37 -4.02 12.04
C PRO A 58 -5.92 -3.93 12.53
N GLU A 59 -5.72 -4.08 13.84
CA GLU A 59 -4.41 -3.91 14.48
C GLU A 59 -3.31 -4.78 13.83
N SER A 60 -3.65 -6.02 13.48
CA SER A 60 -2.76 -6.97 12.80
C SER A 60 -2.20 -6.49 11.46
N TYR A 61 -2.86 -5.55 10.79
CA TYR A 61 -2.42 -4.98 9.51
C TYR A 61 -2.12 -3.49 9.59
N ARG A 62 -2.38 -2.83 10.72
CA ARG A 62 -2.26 -1.37 10.86
C ARG A 62 -0.82 -0.91 10.68
N GLU A 63 0.14 -1.63 11.26
CA GLU A 63 1.55 -1.30 11.10
C GLU A 63 2.01 -1.49 9.65
N PHE A 64 1.67 -2.63 9.04
CA PHE A 64 1.94 -2.89 7.63
C PHE A 64 1.36 -1.79 6.73
N PHE A 65 0.11 -1.39 6.96
CA PHE A 65 -0.53 -0.34 6.19
C PHE A 65 0.17 1.02 6.34
N ARG A 66 0.62 1.38 7.56
CA ARG A 66 1.44 2.59 7.78
C ARG A 66 2.77 2.53 7.03
N GLN A 67 3.44 1.38 7.02
CA GLN A 67 4.68 1.20 6.27
C GLN A 67 4.45 1.41 4.77
N ARG A 68 3.37 0.84 4.21
CA ARG A 68 3.02 1.03 2.79
C ARG A 68 2.65 2.47 2.45
N LEU A 69 1.91 3.16 3.32
CA LEU A 69 1.62 4.60 3.14
C LEU A 69 2.91 5.43 3.07
N ASN A 70 3.88 5.15 3.94
CA ASN A 70 5.17 5.84 3.91
C ASN A 70 6.00 5.49 2.66
N TYR A 71 6.02 4.21 2.26
CA TYR A 71 6.68 3.78 1.02
C TYR A 71 6.15 4.58 -0.17
N TRP A 72 4.84 4.57 -0.39
CA TRP A 72 4.23 5.28 -1.51
C TRP A 72 4.43 6.79 -1.43
N ARG A 73 4.40 7.39 -0.24
CA ARG A 73 4.69 8.83 -0.07
C ARG A 73 6.07 9.16 -0.63
N VAL A 74 7.10 8.42 -0.24
CA VAL A 74 8.47 8.62 -0.72
C VAL A 74 8.56 8.37 -2.23
N THR A 75 7.95 7.30 -2.74
CA THR A 75 7.93 7.01 -4.18
C THR A 75 7.30 8.14 -5.00
N TYR A 76 6.18 8.71 -4.53
CA TYR A 76 5.52 9.84 -5.19
C TYR A 76 6.37 11.11 -5.12
N GLU A 77 7.01 11.41 -3.99
CA GLU A 77 7.91 12.57 -3.85
C GLU A 77 9.09 12.49 -4.81
N VAL A 78 9.73 11.32 -4.92
CA VAL A 78 10.84 11.10 -5.86
C VAL A 78 10.37 11.23 -7.30
N THR A 79 9.23 10.63 -7.63
CA THR A 79 8.67 10.68 -9.00
C THR A 79 8.23 12.08 -9.40
N ALA A 80 7.69 12.86 -8.46
CA ALA A 80 7.28 14.24 -8.69
C ALA A 80 8.48 15.19 -8.87
N ARG A 81 9.62 14.93 -8.23
CA ARG A 81 10.85 15.73 -8.38
C ARG A 81 11.61 15.48 -9.68
N ASN A 82 11.42 14.31 -10.29
CA ASN A 82 12.08 13.92 -11.54
C ASN A 82 11.25 14.26 -12.79
N LYS A 83 10.14 15.00 -12.64
CA LYS A 83 9.35 15.59 -13.71
C LYS A 83 9.65 17.07 -13.83
#